data_AF-A0A969HZJ9-F1
#
_entry.id   AF-A0A969HZJ9-F1
#
_cell.length_a   1.000
_cell.length_b   1.000
_cell.length_c   1.000
_cell.angle_alpha   90.00
_cell.angle_beta   90.00
_cell.angle_gamma   90.00
#
_symmetry.space_group_name_H-M   'P 1'
#
loop_
_entity.id
_entity.type
_entity.pdbx_description
1 polymer ?
#
loop_
_entity_poly.entity_id
_entity_poly.type
_entity_poly.pdbx_seq_one_letter_code
_entity_poly.pdbx_strand_id
1 'polypeptide(L)'
;MVNKLVMVDIPGATLDADTRAHLERFKPGGIILFRKNIESLEQTRDLVLELKALLGDDLLMAIDAEGGGVWRMNFLPHAPSAMSLGASDDDRLAWDVGAMVRVVCAPWASTGISRRCWT
;
A
#
# COMPACT_ATOMS: atom_id res chain seq x y z
N MET A 1 4.15 -25.70 4.13
CA MET A 1 4.49 -24.57 3.24
C MET A 1 3.33 -24.34 2.27
N VAL A 2 2.26 -23.63 2.64
CA VAL A 2 1.10 -23.38 1.74
C VAL A 2 0.37 -22.07 2.11
N ASN A 3 1.04 -20.91 2.16
CA ASN A 3 0.29 -19.64 2.31
C ASN A 3 0.88 -18.43 1.58
N LYS A 4 1.89 -18.65 0.71
CA LYS A 4 2.50 -17.60 -0.12
C LYS A 4 1.54 -17.02 -1.18
N LEU A 5 0.37 -17.64 -1.39
CA LEU A 5 -0.63 -17.22 -2.38
C LEU A 5 -1.74 -16.34 -1.81
N VAL A 6 -1.69 -16.04 -0.50
CA VAL A 6 -2.72 -15.24 0.18
C VAL A 6 -2.16 -13.88 0.57
N MET A 7 -2.96 -12.85 0.32
CA MET A 7 -2.75 -11.49 0.80
C MET A 7 -3.82 -11.15 1.83
N VAL A 8 -3.43 -10.59 2.97
CA VAL A 8 -4.36 -10.22 4.05
C VAL A 8 -4.16 -8.76 4.45
N ASP A 9 -5.15 -8.18 5.12
CA ASP A 9 -4.99 -6.90 5.80
C ASP A 9 -4.67 -7.10 7.29
N ILE A 10 -4.37 -6.00 7.98
CA ILE A 10 -4.13 -5.96 9.43
C ILE A 10 -5.08 -4.94 10.08
N PRO A 11 -5.44 -5.09 11.36
CA PRO A 11 -6.52 -4.32 11.97
C PRO A 11 -6.19 -2.82 12.15
N GLY A 12 -4.93 -2.44 12.37
CA GLY A 12 -4.55 -1.06 12.67
C GLY A 12 -3.16 -0.67 12.17
N ALA A 13 -2.71 0.52 12.58
CA ALA A 13 -1.43 1.11 12.19
C ALA A 13 -0.21 0.50 12.91
N THR A 14 -0.42 -0.40 13.87
CA THR A 14 0.62 -1.08 14.65
C THR A 14 0.31 -2.57 14.78
N LEU A 15 1.34 -3.38 15.05
CA LEU A 15 1.19 -4.80 15.32
C LEU A 15 1.04 -5.05 16.82
N ASP A 16 -0.20 -5.30 17.26
CA ASP A 16 -0.42 -5.85 18.61
C ASP A 16 0.04 -7.32 18.71
N ALA A 17 0.08 -7.83 19.95
CA ALA A 17 0.57 -9.17 20.23
C ALA A 17 -0.26 -10.25 19.51
N ASP A 18 -1.57 -10.08 19.44
CA ASP A 18 -2.48 -11.04 18.82
C ASP A 18 -2.29 -11.09 17.30
N THR A 19 -2.21 -9.91 16.66
CA THR A 19 -1.94 -9.76 15.23
C THR A 19 -0.58 -10.37 14.88
N ARG A 20 0.45 -10.08 15.68
CA ARG A 20 1.78 -10.65 15.51
C ARG A 20 1.75 -12.18 15.57
N ALA A 21 1.15 -12.75 16.61
CA ALA A 21 1.04 -14.21 16.75
C ALA A 21 0.25 -14.85 15.60
N HIS A 22 -0.79 -14.17 15.11
CA HIS A 22 -1.56 -14.62 13.96
C HIS A 22 -0.71 -14.65 12.68
N LEU A 23 0.02 -13.57 12.41
CA LEU A 23 0.90 -13.46 11.24
C LEU A 23 2.04 -14.49 11.29
N GLU A 24 2.66 -14.71 12.44
CA GLU A 24 3.70 -15.74 12.62
C GLU A 24 3.18 -17.16 12.40
N ARG A 25 1.93 -17.43 12.79
CA ARG A 25 1.29 -18.73 12.61
C ARG A 25 0.96 -19.01 11.14
N PHE A 26 0.36 -18.04 10.45
CA PHE A 26 -0.20 -18.26 9.10
C PHE A 26 0.74 -17.86 7.96
N LYS A 27 1.67 -16.94 8.20
CA LYS A 27 2.72 -16.50 7.26
C LYS A 27 2.20 -16.23 5.84
N PRO A 28 1.30 -15.25 5.67
CA PRO A 28 0.77 -14.90 4.35
C PRO A 28 1.90 -14.46 3.41
N GLY A 29 1.66 -14.60 2.10
CA GLY A 29 2.60 -14.14 1.06
C GLY A 29 2.62 -12.64 0.86
N GLY A 30 1.55 -11.95 1.29
CA GLY A 30 1.50 -10.49 1.22
C GLY A 30 0.57 -9.84 2.24
N ILE A 31 0.77 -8.54 2.41
CA ILE A 31 -0.06 -7.65 3.24
C ILE A 31 -0.49 -6.45 2.41
N ILE A 32 -1.80 -6.18 2.41
CA ILE A 32 -2.39 -4.95 1.84
C ILE A 32 -2.69 -3.96 2.96
N LEU A 33 -2.26 -2.71 2.81
CA LEU A 33 -2.52 -1.64 3.77
C LEU A 33 -3.69 -0.78 3.29
N PHE A 34 -4.61 -0.50 4.20
CA PHE A 34 -5.74 0.41 4.01
C PHE A 34 -5.55 1.70 4.82
N ARG A 35 -6.50 2.63 4.70
CA ARG A 35 -6.49 3.91 5.41
C ARG A 35 -6.28 3.77 6.92
N LYS A 36 -6.83 2.72 7.54
CA LYS A 36 -6.68 2.45 8.99
C LYS A 36 -5.26 2.08 9.42
N ASN A 37 -4.39 1.77 8.47
CA ASN A 37 -3.01 1.33 8.72
C ASN A 37 -1.97 2.44 8.46
N ILE A 38 -2.41 3.57 7.90
CA ILE A 38 -1.56 4.63 7.36
C ILE A 38 -1.85 5.95 8.08
N GLU A 39 -0.91 6.39 8.91
CA GLU A 39 -1.01 7.65 9.66
C GLU A 39 -0.01 8.70 9.15
N SER A 40 1.25 8.29 8.99
CA SER A 40 2.33 9.12 8.44
C SER A 40 3.32 8.27 7.65
N LEU A 41 4.18 8.91 6.86
CA LEU A 41 5.22 8.21 6.11
C LEU A 41 6.18 7.45 7.05
N GLU A 42 6.55 8.06 8.18
CA GLU A 42 7.48 7.48 9.16
C GLU A 42 6.85 6.28 9.87
N GLN A 43 5.63 6.44 10.38
CA GLN A 43 4.90 5.36 11.02
C GLN A 43 4.72 4.19 10.06
N THR A 44 4.32 4.45 8.81
CA THR A 44 4.09 3.36 7.87
C THR A 44 5.38 2.69 7.43
N ARG A 45 6.48 3.44 7.29
CA ARG A 45 7.81 2.85 7.06
C ARG A 45 8.14 1.85 8.16
N ASP A 46 7.99 2.25 9.42
CA ASP A 46 8.38 1.44 10.57
C ASP A 46 7.51 0.17 10.65
N LEU A 47 6.20 0.29 10.39
CA LEU A 47 5.27 -0.84 10.27
C LEU A 47 5.70 -1.83 9.16
N VAL A 48 6.09 -1.33 7.98
CA VAL A 48 6.51 -2.19 6.86
C VAL A 48 7.81 -2.94 7.19
N LEU A 49 8.77 -2.26 7.82
CA LEU A 49 10.02 -2.88 8.27
C LEU A 49 9.75 -3.97 9.31
N GLU A 50 8.85 -3.71 10.26
CA GLU A 50 8.43 -4.68 11.28
C GLU A 50 7.77 -5.91 10.64
N LEU A 51 6.87 -5.72 9.67
CA LEU A 51 6.20 -6.81 8.94
C LEU A 51 7.19 -7.66 8.12
N LYS A 52 8.16 -7.02 7.44
CA LYS A 52 9.20 -7.73 6.69
C LYS A 52 10.16 -8.49 7.61
N ALA A 53 10.53 -7.91 8.75
CA ALA A 53 11.32 -8.62 9.75
C ALA A 53 10.58 -9.85 10.30
N LEU A 54 9.25 -9.78 10.41
CA LEU A 54 8.40 -10.87 10.91
C LEU A 54 8.17 -11.99 9.88
N LEU A 55 7.90 -11.62 8.63
CA LEU A 55 7.38 -12.54 7.61
C LEU A 55 8.40 -12.87 6.49
N GLY A 56 9.49 -12.11 6.41
CA GLY A 56 10.55 -12.25 5.41
C GLY A 56 10.59 -11.08 4.42
N ASP A 57 11.79 -10.83 3.87
CA ASP A 57 12.02 -9.72 2.92
C ASP A 57 11.25 -9.85 1.61
N ASP A 58 10.88 -11.08 1.25
CA ASP A 58 10.08 -11.41 0.06
C ASP A 58 8.57 -11.19 0.24
N LEU A 59 8.14 -10.69 1.41
CA LEU A 59 6.76 -10.30 1.67
C LEU A 59 6.28 -9.26 0.65
N LEU A 60 5.18 -9.57 -0.04
CA LEU A 60 4.52 -8.65 -0.95
C LEU A 60 3.73 -7.62 -0.13
N MET A 61 4.13 -6.36 -0.23
CA MET A 61 3.42 -5.27 0.42
C MET A 61 2.69 -4.43 -0.65
N ALA A 62 1.43 -4.07 -0.44
CA ALA A 62 0.68 -3.22 -1.38
C ALA A 62 -0.24 -2.21 -0.70
N ILE A 63 -0.59 -1.17 -1.46
CA ILE A 63 -1.57 -0.14 -1.13
C ILE A 63 -2.43 0.06 -2.37
N ASP A 64 -3.70 0.34 -2.12
CA ASP A 64 -4.68 0.68 -3.12
C ASP A 64 -4.75 2.21 -3.29
N ALA A 65 -4.11 2.75 -4.33
CA ALA A 65 -4.00 4.19 -4.60
C ALA A 65 -4.39 4.52 -6.05
N GLU A 66 -5.70 4.53 -6.31
CA GLU A 66 -6.28 4.82 -7.63
C GLU A 66 -6.64 6.31 -7.81
N GLY A 67 -6.68 7.08 -6.72
CA GLY A 67 -7.16 8.47 -6.71
C GLY A 67 -8.64 8.61 -6.37
N GLY A 68 -9.12 9.85 -6.26
CA GLY A 68 -10.50 10.10 -5.84
C GLY A 68 -10.82 9.48 -4.47
N GLY A 69 -11.94 8.75 -4.35
CA GLY A 69 -12.33 8.11 -3.09
C GLY A 69 -11.43 6.93 -2.66
N VAL A 70 -10.56 6.45 -3.55
CA VAL A 70 -9.64 5.33 -3.35
C VAL A 70 -8.22 5.87 -3.15
N TRP A 71 -8.12 6.84 -2.24
CA TRP A 71 -6.86 7.43 -1.81
C TRP A 71 -6.65 7.15 -0.32
N ARG A 72 -5.49 6.61 0.04
CA ARG A 72 -5.17 6.18 1.41
C ARG A 72 -4.12 7.04 2.10
N MET A 73 -3.49 7.97 1.37
CA MET A 73 -2.32 8.73 1.82
C MET A 73 -2.66 10.22 1.90
N ASN A 74 -3.50 10.62 2.85
CA ASN A 74 -4.03 11.98 2.93
C ASN A 74 -2.97 13.07 3.20
N PHE A 75 -1.76 12.68 3.62
CA PHE A 75 -0.62 13.57 3.79
C PHE A 75 0.18 13.81 2.49
N LEU A 76 -0.27 13.27 1.36
CA LEU A 76 0.32 13.46 0.03
C LEU A 76 -0.67 14.13 -0.93
N PRO A 77 -0.17 14.77 -2.01
CA PRO A 77 -1.03 15.34 -3.05
C PRO A 77 -2.02 14.31 -3.60
N HIS A 78 -3.28 14.72 -3.72
CA HIS A 78 -4.38 13.83 -4.06
C HIS A 78 -4.54 13.69 -5.57
N ALA A 79 -4.59 12.46 -6.08
CA ALA A 79 -4.90 12.21 -7.49
C ALA A 79 -6.41 12.40 -7.77
N PRO A 80 -6.80 12.91 -8.96
CA PRO A 80 -8.19 12.91 -9.40
C PRO A 80 -8.73 11.47 -9.52
N SER A 81 -10.06 11.32 -9.53
CA SER A 81 -10.68 10.02 -9.75
C SER A 81 -10.55 9.57 -11.22
N ALA A 82 -10.57 8.26 -11.46
CA ALA A 82 -10.60 7.71 -12.81
C ALA A 82 -11.80 8.25 -13.64
N MET A 83 -12.96 8.47 -13.01
CA MET A 83 -14.12 9.09 -13.66
C MET A 83 -13.83 10.52 -14.11
N SER A 84 -13.18 11.32 -13.26
CA SER A 84 -12.80 12.70 -13.59
C SER A 84 -11.78 12.75 -14.73
N LEU A 85 -10.83 11.80 -14.76
CA LEU A 85 -9.88 11.66 -15.85
C LEU A 85 -10.58 11.26 -17.15
N GLY A 86 -11.48 10.27 -17.12
CA GLY A 86 -12.27 9.88 -18.28
C GLY A 86 -13.14 11.02 -18.81
N ALA A 87 -13.72 11.83 -17.93
CA ALA A 87 -14.51 13.00 -18.31
C ALA A 87 -13.68 14.13 -18.95
N SER A 88 -12.36 14.14 -18.72
CA SER A 88 -11.47 15.14 -19.32
C SER A 88 -11.12 14.84 -20.79
N ASP A 89 -11.33 13.60 -21.25
CA ASP A 89 -11.01 13.12 -22.60
C ASP A 89 -9.56 13.45 -23.04
N ASP A 90 -8.63 13.40 -22.08
CA ASP A 90 -7.21 13.70 -22.27
C ASP A 90 -6.34 12.53 -21.78
N ASP A 91 -5.91 11.69 -22.73
CA ASP A 91 -5.02 10.55 -22.48
C ASP A 91 -3.68 10.97 -21.88
N ARG A 92 -3.18 12.16 -22.24
CA ARG A 92 -1.90 12.66 -21.73
C ARG A 92 -2.02 13.01 -20.25
N LEU A 93 -3.13 13.66 -19.88
CA LEU A 93 -3.43 13.94 -18.48
C LEU A 93 -3.56 12.66 -17.65
N ALA A 94 -4.25 11.63 -18.17
CA ALA A 94 -4.36 10.34 -17.50
C ALA A 94 -2.99 9.68 -17.27
N TRP A 95 -2.12 9.69 -18.29
CA TRP A 95 -0.74 9.21 -18.18
C TRP A 95 0.07 9.99 -17.14
N ASP A 96 0.01 11.32 -17.19
CA ASP A 96 0.77 12.20 -16.29
C ASP A 96 0.33 12.04 -14.83
N VAL A 97 -0.98 11.82 -14.58
CA VAL A 97 -1.49 11.49 -13.24
C VAL A 97 -1.00 10.12 -12.79
N GLY A 98 -1.03 9.09 -13.63
CA GLY A 98 -0.46 7.78 -13.29
C GLY A 98 1.03 7.85 -12.96
N ALA A 99 1.79 8.64 -13.74
CA ALA A 99 3.20 8.91 -13.47
C ALA A 99 3.40 9.68 -12.16
N MET A 100 2.55 10.66 -11.86
CA MET A 100 2.56 11.39 -10.60
C MET A 100 2.29 10.46 -9.41
N VAL A 101 1.27 9.60 -9.48
CA VAL A 101 0.98 8.61 -8.42
C VAL A 101 2.19 7.74 -8.15
N ARG A 102 2.87 7.26 -9.20
CA ARG A 102 4.13 6.50 -9.07
C ARG A 102 5.22 7.30 -8.34
N VAL A 103 5.37 8.60 -8.63
CA VAL A 103 6.37 9.46 -7.98
C VAL A 103 6.00 9.75 -6.52
N VAL A 104 4.73 10.06 -6.24
CA VAL A 104 4.22 10.32 -4.90
C VAL A 104 4.34 9.08 -4.00
N CYS A 105 4.18 7.89 -4.58
CA CYS A 105 4.40 6.62 -3.90
C CYS A 105 5.89 6.20 -3.87
N ALA A 106 6.82 6.92 -4.52
CA ALA A 106 8.22 6.53 -4.58
C ALA A 106 8.94 6.48 -3.22
N PRO A 107 8.65 7.36 -2.23
CA PRO A 107 9.18 7.22 -0.87
C PRO A 107 8.79 5.89 -0.19
N TRP A 108 7.77 5.20 -0.69
CA TRP A 108 7.34 3.89 -0.19
C TRP A 108 8.05 2.74 -0.90
N ALA A 109 8.70 3.00 -2.03
CA ALA A 109 9.56 2.01 -2.67
C ALA A 109 10.82 1.74 -1.84
N SER A 110 11.31 2.70 -1.07
CA SER A 110 12.43 2.50 -0.13
C SER A 110 12.00 1.75 1.13
N THR A 111 10.70 1.71 1.45
CA THR A 111 10.16 0.92 2.57
C THR A 111 9.86 -0.53 2.15
N GLY A 112 9.96 -0.84 0.84
CA GLY A 112 9.74 -2.18 0.30
C GLY A 112 8.28 -2.52 0.02
N ILE A 113 7.42 -1.50 -0.07
CA ILE A 113 6.10 -1.64 -0.69
C ILE A 113 6.25 -1.87 -2.19
N SER A 114 5.71 -2.98 -2.67
CA SER A 114 5.82 -3.38 -4.07
C SER A 114 5.07 -2.37 -4.93
N ARG A 115 5.73 -1.91 -6.00
CA ARG A 115 5.27 -0.83 -6.88
C ARG A 115 4.08 -1.20 -7.78
N ARG A 116 3.41 -2.32 -7.50
CA ARG A 116 2.22 -2.76 -8.23
C ARG A 116 0.99 -2.22 -7.51
N CYS A 117 0.84 -0.90 -7.58
CA CYS A 117 -0.49 -0.32 -7.52
C CYS A 117 -1.23 -0.86 -8.74
N TRP A 118 -2.41 -1.44 -8.54
CA TRP A 118 -3.24 -1.88 -9.65
C TRP A 118 -3.75 -0.63 -10.39
N THR A 119 -3.05 -0.24 -11.45
CA THR A 119 -3.52 0.66 -12.51
C THR A 119 -3.17 0.03 -13.84
#